data_AF-A0A970FWC0-F1
#
_entry.id   AF-A0A970FWC0-F1
#
_cell.length_a   1.000
_cell.length_b   1.000
_cell.length_c   1.000
_cell.angle_alpha   90.00
_cell.angle_beta   90.00
_cell.angle_gamma   90.00
#
_symmetry.space_group_name_H-M   'P 1'
#
loop_
_entity.id
_entity.type
_entity.pdbx_description
1 polymer ?
#
loop_
_entity_poly.entity_id
_entity_poly.type
_entity_poly.pdbx_seq_one_letter_code
_entity_poly.pdbx_strand_id
1 'polypeptide(L)'
;MLQVEKNDIQRIICDLLSITVYRGVLDKPVTSRLLDLLNECRNNQYLSAYRRFGDLCSALLTDTGMKSPKQAIAEEILADENVFTLTLAKSGAENLTEELLSLAKRDLSILYSAASNSAGLIKSFFDAGSPLPCWGDLPADYPLAGRWDECINALGEFHLKNGAGRFAFCNAFLWLNRDIIPIEHPDPVRLGNLKGYE
;
A
#
# COMPACT_ATOMS: atom_id res chain seq x y z
N MET A 1 9.13 -20.12 -17.08
CA MET A 1 9.91 -19.08 -16.38
C MET A 1 11.41 -19.39 -16.42
N LEU A 2 12.21 -18.41 -16.84
CA LEU A 2 13.68 -18.48 -16.95
C LEU A 2 14.35 -18.37 -15.56
N GLN A 3 15.59 -18.85 -15.44
CA GLN A 3 16.35 -18.79 -14.18
C GLN A 3 16.61 -17.35 -13.71
N VAL A 4 16.79 -16.41 -14.63
CA VAL A 4 16.96 -14.98 -14.31
C VAL A 4 15.72 -14.42 -13.64
N GLU A 5 14.53 -14.71 -14.18
CA GLU A 5 13.26 -14.25 -13.63
C GLU A 5 12.99 -14.84 -12.23
N LYS A 6 13.38 -16.10 -12.00
CA LYS A 6 13.36 -16.70 -10.65
C LYS A 6 14.23 -15.96 -9.66
N ASN A 7 15.43 -15.54 -10.07
CA ASN A 7 16.34 -14.80 -9.22
C ASN A 7 15.80 -13.40 -8.91
N ASP A 8 15.17 -12.74 -9.88
CA ASP A 8 14.51 -11.44 -9.67
C ASP A 8 13.32 -11.54 -8.71
N ILE A 9 12.46 -12.56 -8.87
CA ILE A 9 11.36 -12.83 -7.93
C ILE A 9 11.92 -13.11 -6.53
N GLN A 10 12.96 -13.94 -6.41
CA GLN A 10 13.59 -14.23 -5.12
C GLN A 10 14.13 -12.96 -4.44
N ARG A 11 14.75 -12.06 -5.20
CA ARG A 11 15.24 -10.77 -4.67
C ARG A 11 14.08 -9.93 -4.13
N ILE A 12 13.00 -9.76 -4.88
CA ILE A 12 11.82 -9.01 -4.43
C ILE A 12 11.23 -9.61 -3.16
N ILE A 13 11.11 -10.94 -3.08
CA ILE A 13 10.63 -11.64 -1.88
C ILE A 13 11.53 -11.34 -0.67
N CYS A 14 12.85 -11.48 -0.83
CA CYS A 14 13.80 -11.17 0.25
C CYS A 14 13.72 -9.70 0.69
N ASP A 15 13.66 -8.78 -0.26
CA ASP A 15 13.56 -7.35 0.01
C ASP A 15 12.29 -7.03 0.80
N LEU A 16 11.12 -7.50 0.34
CA LEU A 16 9.84 -7.35 1.05
C LEU A 16 9.89 -7.93 2.46
N LEU A 17 10.40 -9.16 2.62
CA LEU A 17 10.51 -9.80 3.93
C LEU A 17 11.52 -9.10 4.87
N SER A 18 12.34 -8.19 4.35
CA SER A 18 13.35 -7.44 5.10
C SER A 18 12.93 -6.01 5.46
N ILE A 19 11.71 -5.58 5.12
CA ILE A 19 11.23 -4.25 5.52
C ILE A 19 11.02 -4.18 7.04
N THR A 20 11.18 -2.98 7.60
CA THR A 20 11.34 -2.72 9.05
C THR A 20 10.30 -1.75 9.60
N VAL A 21 10.27 -0.51 9.11
CA VAL A 21 9.35 0.55 9.51
C VAL A 21 7.94 0.25 9.03
N TYR A 22 7.79 -0.08 7.75
CA TYR A 22 6.49 -0.40 7.14
C TYR A 22 6.15 -1.89 7.23
N ARG A 23 6.57 -2.55 8.33
CA ARG A 23 6.39 -4.00 8.51
C ARG A 23 4.92 -4.42 8.42
N GLY A 24 4.02 -3.59 8.96
CA GLY A 24 2.58 -3.85 8.95
C GLY A 24 1.98 -3.91 7.55
N VAL A 25 2.64 -3.33 6.54
CA VAL A 25 2.22 -3.40 5.13
C VAL A 25 2.24 -4.85 4.62
N LEU A 26 3.13 -5.72 5.11
CA LEU A 26 3.18 -7.13 4.69
C LEU A 26 1.91 -7.92 5.06
N ASP A 27 1.16 -7.46 6.06
CA ASP A 27 -0.09 -8.10 6.50
C ASP A 27 -1.32 -7.50 5.80
N LYS A 28 -1.15 -6.46 4.98
CA LYS A 28 -2.25 -5.79 4.29
C LYS A 28 -2.70 -6.58 3.06
N PRO A 29 -3.98 -6.44 2.66
CA PRO A 29 -4.61 -7.34 1.70
C PRO A 29 -3.88 -7.51 0.37
N VAL A 30 -3.34 -6.45 -0.23
CA VAL A 30 -2.69 -6.47 -1.53
C VAL A 30 -1.25 -6.92 -1.42
N THR A 31 -0.46 -6.33 -0.52
CA THR A 31 0.96 -6.68 -0.37
C THR A 31 1.15 -8.15 0.05
N SER A 32 0.34 -8.65 0.98
CA SER A 32 0.40 -10.07 1.40
C SER A 32 0.11 -11.03 0.25
N ARG A 33 -0.95 -10.75 -0.54
CA ARG A 33 -1.34 -11.58 -1.70
C ARG A 33 -0.32 -11.50 -2.83
N LEU A 34 0.31 -10.34 -3.04
CA LEU A 34 1.42 -10.20 -3.97
C LEU A 34 2.60 -11.07 -3.55
N LEU A 35 2.98 -11.01 -2.27
CA LEU A 35 4.07 -11.81 -1.72
C LEU A 35 3.77 -13.32 -1.83
N ASP A 36 2.55 -13.75 -1.54
CA ASP A 36 2.11 -15.14 -1.73
C ASP A 36 2.23 -15.57 -3.19
N LEU A 37 1.72 -14.76 -4.12
CA LEU A 37 1.81 -15.05 -5.55
C LEU A 37 3.27 -15.18 -6.03
N LEU A 38 4.13 -14.25 -5.63
CA LEU A 38 5.56 -14.30 -5.95
C LEU A 38 6.21 -15.59 -5.43
N ASN A 39 5.87 -16.03 -4.21
CA ASN A 39 6.36 -17.29 -3.66
C ASN A 39 5.92 -18.51 -4.48
N GLU A 40 4.65 -18.56 -4.90
CA GLU A 40 4.13 -19.66 -5.72
C GLU A 40 4.78 -19.67 -7.12
N CYS A 41 4.96 -18.51 -7.74
CA CYS A 41 5.66 -18.37 -9.01
C CYS A 41 7.11 -18.87 -8.90
N ARG A 42 7.86 -18.43 -7.88
CA ARG A 42 9.24 -18.88 -7.63
C ARG A 42 9.33 -20.40 -7.51
N ASN A 43 8.38 -20.98 -6.76
CA ASN A 43 8.34 -22.41 -6.43
C ASN A 43 7.73 -23.27 -7.55
N ASN A 44 7.38 -22.69 -8.71
CA ASN A 44 6.70 -23.37 -9.82
C ASN A 44 5.38 -24.07 -9.42
N GLN A 45 4.64 -23.51 -8.49
CA GLN A 45 3.37 -24.07 -8.02
C GLN A 45 2.20 -23.53 -8.86
N TYR A 46 2.06 -24.00 -10.10
CA TYR A 46 1.13 -23.42 -11.08
C TYR A 46 -0.31 -23.26 -10.59
N LEU A 47 -0.95 -24.32 -10.08
CA LEU A 47 -2.33 -24.24 -9.60
C LEU A 47 -2.50 -23.28 -8.42
N SER A 48 -1.52 -23.24 -7.50
CA SER A 48 -1.53 -22.29 -6.38
C SER A 48 -1.34 -20.86 -6.88
N ALA A 49 -0.42 -20.63 -7.82
CA ALA A 49 -0.18 -19.34 -8.44
C ALA A 49 -1.44 -18.80 -9.15
N TYR A 50 -2.19 -19.63 -9.88
CA TYR A 50 -3.48 -19.23 -10.46
C TYR A 50 -4.49 -18.78 -9.40
N ARG A 51 -4.59 -19.50 -8.28
CA ARG A 51 -5.44 -19.10 -7.15
C ARG A 51 -4.99 -17.76 -6.57
N ARG A 52 -3.70 -17.61 -6.27
CA ARG A 52 -3.13 -16.37 -5.71
C ARG A 52 -3.25 -15.17 -6.65
N PHE A 53 -3.17 -15.41 -7.95
CA PHE A 53 -3.45 -14.38 -8.96
C PHE A 53 -4.89 -13.88 -8.85
N GLY A 54 -5.87 -14.80 -8.80
CA GLY A 54 -7.28 -14.45 -8.59
C GLY A 54 -7.51 -13.71 -7.27
N ASP A 55 -6.89 -14.16 -6.18
CA ASP A 55 -6.96 -13.50 -4.87
C ASP A 55 -6.47 -12.05 -4.95
N LEU A 56 -5.32 -11.82 -5.61
CA LEU A 56 -4.74 -10.49 -5.79
C LEU A 56 -5.62 -9.59 -6.68
N CYS A 57 -6.11 -10.10 -7.81
CA CYS A 57 -7.06 -9.36 -8.66
C CYS A 57 -8.33 -8.97 -7.90
N SER A 58 -8.85 -9.85 -7.06
CA SER A 58 -10.01 -9.56 -6.22
C SER A 58 -9.72 -8.46 -5.19
N ALA A 59 -8.50 -8.39 -4.66
CA ALA A 59 -8.09 -7.33 -3.72
C ALA A 59 -7.84 -5.98 -4.40
N LEU A 60 -7.52 -5.99 -5.71
CA LEU A 60 -7.33 -4.78 -6.52
C LEU A 60 -8.63 -4.23 -7.11
N LEU A 61 -9.72 -5.00 -7.07
CA LEU A 61 -10.99 -4.61 -7.69
C LEU A 61 -11.75 -3.60 -6.81
N THR A 62 -12.19 -2.50 -7.42
CA THR A 62 -13.10 -1.51 -6.85
C THR A 62 -14.38 -1.41 -7.69
N ASP A 63 -15.35 -0.61 -7.22
CA ASP A 63 -16.57 -0.26 -7.96
C ASP A 63 -16.31 0.48 -9.27
N THR A 64 -15.16 1.17 -9.39
CA THR A 64 -14.74 1.92 -10.57
C THR A 64 -13.75 1.17 -11.48
N GLY A 65 -13.32 -0.04 -11.13
CA GLY A 65 -12.37 -0.85 -11.92
C GLY A 65 -11.24 -1.45 -11.09
N MET A 66 -10.20 -1.97 -11.76
CA MET A 66 -9.07 -2.61 -11.08
C MET A 66 -7.93 -1.62 -10.87
N LYS A 67 -7.53 -1.39 -9.62
CA LYS A 67 -6.36 -0.58 -9.26
C LYS A 67 -5.07 -1.22 -9.76
N SER A 68 -4.05 -0.39 -9.99
CA SER A 68 -2.69 -0.88 -10.12
C SER A 68 -2.13 -1.33 -8.77
N PRO A 69 -1.14 -2.25 -8.74
CA PRO A 69 -0.40 -2.55 -7.51
C PRO A 69 0.22 -1.31 -6.86
N LYS A 70 0.65 -0.32 -7.65
CA LYS A 70 1.20 0.95 -7.14
C LYS A 70 0.14 1.74 -6.38
N GLN A 71 -1.06 1.91 -6.94
CA GLN A 71 -2.15 2.61 -6.27
C GLN A 71 -2.54 1.92 -4.97
N ALA A 72 -2.75 0.60 -5.01
CA ALA A 72 -3.28 -0.10 -3.86
C ALA A 72 -2.25 -0.27 -2.71
N ILE A 73 -0.97 -0.54 -3.04
CA ILE A 73 0.08 -0.62 -2.01
C ILE A 73 0.38 0.77 -1.43
N ALA A 74 0.28 1.85 -2.22
CA ALA A 74 0.38 3.21 -1.69
C ALA A 74 -0.70 3.52 -0.64
N GLU A 75 -1.94 3.07 -0.85
CA GLU A 75 -3.00 3.19 0.15
C GLU A 75 -2.69 2.40 1.43
N GLU A 76 -2.12 1.19 1.29
CA GLU A 76 -1.66 0.38 2.43
C GLU A 76 -0.55 1.07 3.23
N ILE A 77 0.39 1.74 2.55
CA ILE A 77 1.45 2.55 3.17
C ILE A 77 0.87 3.72 3.94
N LEU A 78 -0.04 4.48 3.33
CA LEU A 78 -0.65 5.65 3.96
C LEU A 78 -1.53 5.28 5.17
N ALA A 79 -2.11 4.08 5.15
CA ALA A 79 -2.90 3.51 6.25
C ALA A 79 -2.06 2.78 7.32
N ASP A 80 -0.75 2.66 7.12
CA ASP A 80 0.11 1.96 8.07
C ASP A 80 0.43 2.87 9.27
N GLU A 81 -0.04 2.46 10.45
CA GLU A 81 0.31 3.11 11.70
C GLU A 81 1.63 2.52 12.21
N ASN A 82 2.70 3.28 12.11
CA ASN A 82 4.03 2.87 12.54
C ASN A 82 4.78 4.06 13.15
N VAL A 83 5.97 3.81 13.69
CA VAL A 83 6.76 4.84 14.38
C VAL A 83 7.10 6.03 13.47
N PHE A 84 7.28 5.81 12.17
CA PHE A 84 7.56 6.88 11.20
C PHE A 84 6.31 7.73 10.94
N THR A 85 5.17 7.13 10.62
CA THR A 85 3.92 7.85 10.33
C THR A 85 3.40 8.60 11.56
N LEU A 86 3.52 8.01 12.76
CA LEU A 86 3.20 8.68 14.02
C LEU A 86 4.11 9.88 14.31
N THR A 87 5.41 9.78 14.00
CA THR A 87 6.36 10.90 14.19
C THR A 87 6.06 12.05 13.23
N LEU A 88 5.78 11.72 11.96
CA LEU A 88 5.36 12.70 10.95
C LEU A 88 4.04 13.38 11.35
N ALA A 89 3.07 12.61 11.84
CA ALA A 89 1.79 13.16 12.29
C ALA A 89 1.92 14.14 13.46
N LYS A 90 2.86 13.87 14.38
CA LYS A 90 3.06 14.71 15.57
C LYS A 90 3.79 16.02 15.29
N SER A 91 4.74 16.01 14.36
CA SER A 91 5.70 17.12 14.23
C SER A 91 6.30 17.29 12.83
N GLY A 92 5.73 16.64 11.81
CA GLY A 92 6.30 16.63 10.47
C GLY A 92 7.67 15.97 10.42
N ALA A 93 8.48 16.35 9.44
CA ALA A 93 9.81 15.77 9.22
C ALA A 93 10.89 16.28 10.19
N GLU A 94 10.62 17.29 11.01
CA GLU A 94 11.62 17.99 11.84
C GLU A 94 12.21 17.11 12.96
N ASN A 95 11.42 16.17 13.50
CA ASN A 95 11.84 15.28 14.61
C ASN A 95 12.25 13.87 14.15
N LEU A 96 12.39 13.63 12.85
CA LEU A 96 12.88 12.35 12.37
C LEU A 96 14.37 12.20 12.66
N THR A 97 14.75 11.11 13.31
CA THR A 97 16.16 10.73 13.38
C THR A 97 16.66 10.31 12.00
N GLU A 98 17.96 10.50 11.72
CA GLU A 98 18.56 10.06 10.46
C GLU A 98 18.38 8.55 10.24
N GLU A 99 18.49 7.76 11.30
CA GLU A 99 18.27 6.31 11.26
C GLU A 99 16.84 5.97 10.82
N LEU A 100 15.83 6.54 11.49
CA LEU A 100 14.43 6.27 11.17
C LEU A 100 14.08 6.73 9.74
N LEU A 101 14.57 7.90 9.33
CA LEU A 101 14.41 8.38 7.96
C LEU A 101 15.04 7.44 6.93
N SER A 102 16.25 6.93 7.20
CA SER A 102 16.96 6.03 6.30
C SER A 102 16.24 4.67 6.14
N LEU A 103 15.72 4.11 7.24
CA LEU A 103 14.96 2.86 7.23
C LEU A 103 13.62 3.04 6.51
N ALA A 104 12.91 4.13 6.77
CA ALA A 104 11.65 4.43 6.08
C ALA A 104 11.86 4.60 4.57
N LYS A 105 12.88 5.36 4.14
CA LYS A 105 13.23 5.50 2.71
C LYS A 105 13.56 4.15 2.07
N ARG A 106 14.35 3.32 2.74
CA ARG A 106 14.70 1.98 2.24
C ARG A 106 13.44 1.13 2.02
N ASP A 107 12.55 1.08 3.01
CA ASP A 107 11.32 0.30 2.92
C ASP A 107 10.40 0.82 1.80
N LEU A 108 10.24 2.14 1.69
CA LEU A 108 9.46 2.76 0.61
C LEU A 108 10.04 2.45 -0.78
N SER A 109 11.37 2.45 -0.91
CA SER A 109 12.06 2.07 -2.16
C SER A 109 11.78 0.61 -2.53
N ILE A 110 11.82 -0.29 -1.54
CA ILE A 110 11.51 -1.72 -1.71
C ILE A 110 10.06 -1.93 -2.14
N LEU A 111 9.11 -1.30 -1.43
CA LEU A 111 7.68 -1.41 -1.73
C LEU A 111 7.37 -0.84 -3.11
N TYR A 112 7.97 0.29 -3.49
CA TYR A 112 7.83 0.87 -4.83
C TYR A 112 8.38 -0.05 -5.92
N SER A 113 9.56 -0.65 -5.68
CA SER A 113 10.17 -1.62 -6.59
C SER A 113 9.31 -2.86 -6.76
N ALA A 114 8.77 -3.42 -5.67
CA ALA A 114 7.88 -4.58 -5.72
C ALA A 114 6.60 -4.25 -6.52
N ALA A 115 5.96 -3.10 -6.24
CA ALA A 115 4.76 -2.67 -6.94
C ALA A 115 4.98 -2.44 -8.45
N SER A 116 6.16 -1.92 -8.81
CA SER A 116 6.49 -1.57 -10.20
C SER A 116 6.97 -2.76 -11.05
N ASN A 117 7.70 -3.70 -10.44
CA ASN A 117 8.41 -4.74 -11.19
C ASN A 117 7.72 -6.11 -11.17
N SER A 118 6.80 -6.37 -10.23
CA SER A 118 6.21 -7.70 -10.08
C SER A 118 5.33 -8.10 -11.27
N ALA A 119 4.62 -7.15 -11.90
CA ALA A 119 3.68 -7.46 -12.98
C ALA A 119 4.35 -8.17 -14.17
N GLY A 120 5.53 -7.71 -14.60
CA GLY A 120 6.28 -8.32 -15.69
C GLY A 120 6.75 -9.74 -15.37
N LEU A 121 7.27 -9.95 -14.16
CA LEU A 121 7.77 -11.25 -13.68
C LEU A 121 6.64 -12.26 -13.47
N ILE A 122 5.50 -11.80 -12.96
CA ILE A 122 4.30 -12.64 -12.80
C ILE A 122 3.76 -13.01 -14.18
N LYS A 123 3.71 -12.07 -15.13
CA LYS A 123 3.21 -12.33 -16.48
C LYS A 123 4.04 -13.38 -17.21
N SER A 124 5.36 -13.43 -17.04
CA SER A 124 6.20 -14.45 -17.67
C SER A 124 6.13 -15.82 -17.00
N PHE A 125 5.55 -15.91 -15.81
CA PHE A 125 5.21 -17.18 -15.18
C PHE A 125 4.00 -17.86 -15.85
N PHE A 126 3.00 -17.07 -16.26
CA PHE A 126 1.78 -17.58 -16.89
C PHE A 126 1.92 -17.71 -18.42
N ASP A 127 1.31 -18.74 -18.99
CA ASP A 127 1.31 -18.94 -20.44
C ASP A 127 0.57 -17.79 -21.16
N ALA A 128 1.15 -17.31 -22.26
CA ALA A 128 0.65 -16.17 -23.04
C ALA A 128 -0.79 -16.32 -23.60
N GLY A 129 -1.39 -17.51 -23.51
CA GLY A 129 -2.76 -17.80 -23.95
C GLY A 129 -3.79 -17.89 -22.82
N SER A 130 -3.41 -17.73 -21.56
CA SER A 130 -4.36 -17.80 -20.44
C SER A 130 -5.17 -16.49 -20.35
N PRO A 131 -6.52 -16.54 -20.32
CA PRO A 131 -7.36 -15.35 -20.24
C PRO A 131 -7.39 -14.78 -18.82
N LEU A 132 -6.22 -14.35 -18.32
CA LEU A 132 -6.09 -13.74 -17.01
C LEU A 132 -6.48 -12.26 -17.05
N PRO A 133 -7.15 -11.74 -16.01
CA PRO A 133 -7.39 -10.31 -15.85
C PRO A 133 -6.09 -9.49 -15.92
N CYS A 134 -6.19 -8.28 -16.46
CA CYS A 134 -5.10 -7.30 -16.39
C CYS A 134 -5.38 -6.30 -15.26
N TRP A 135 -4.51 -6.23 -14.25
CA TRP A 135 -4.48 -5.07 -13.36
C TRP A 135 -3.85 -3.86 -14.06
N GLY A 136 -4.23 -2.66 -13.63
CA GLY A 136 -3.70 -1.42 -14.20
C GLY A 136 -2.21 -1.20 -13.89
N ASP A 137 -1.62 -0.18 -14.51
CA ASP A 137 -0.23 0.27 -14.25
C ASP A 137 -0.14 1.78 -13.95
N LEU A 138 -1.27 2.39 -13.59
CA LEU A 138 -1.31 3.79 -13.20
C LEU A 138 -0.43 4.05 -11.96
N PRO A 139 0.22 5.23 -11.86
CA PRO A 139 0.90 5.63 -10.64
C PRO A 139 -0.10 5.78 -9.48
N ALA A 140 0.41 5.81 -8.25
CA ALA A 140 -0.39 6.21 -7.11
C ALA A 140 -0.70 7.72 -7.14
N ASP A 141 -1.64 8.16 -6.30
CA ASP A 141 -1.96 9.57 -6.14
C ASP A 141 -1.09 10.23 -5.04
N TYR A 142 -1.29 11.54 -4.81
CA TYR A 142 -0.63 12.25 -3.71
C TYR A 142 -0.89 11.56 -2.35
N PRO A 143 0.13 11.44 -1.48
CA PRO A 143 1.49 12.00 -1.57
C PRO A 143 2.52 11.11 -2.28
N LEU A 144 2.11 9.96 -2.84
CA LEU A 144 2.99 8.91 -3.35
C LEU A 144 3.02 8.83 -4.89
N ALA A 145 2.84 9.95 -5.58
CA ALA A 145 2.68 9.99 -7.03
C ALA A 145 3.94 9.65 -7.85
N GLY A 146 5.12 9.70 -7.23
CA GLY A 146 6.41 9.38 -7.84
C GLY A 146 7.08 8.17 -7.20
N ARG A 147 8.41 8.20 -7.13
CA ARG A 147 9.20 7.24 -6.35
C ARG A 147 8.99 7.48 -4.86
N TRP A 148 8.51 6.46 -4.14
CA TRP A 148 8.04 6.63 -2.77
C TRP A 148 9.14 7.05 -1.78
N ASP A 149 10.38 6.62 -2.00
CA ASP A 149 11.56 7.02 -1.21
C ASP A 149 11.94 8.51 -1.38
N GLU A 150 11.45 9.16 -2.44
CA GLU A 150 11.66 10.58 -2.73
C GLU A 150 10.48 11.45 -2.25
N CYS A 151 9.34 10.83 -1.88
CA CYS A 151 8.10 11.51 -1.48
C CYS A 151 8.05 11.91 0.01
N ILE A 152 9.17 11.90 0.74
CA ILE A 152 9.19 12.11 2.20
C ILE A 152 8.56 13.44 2.63
N ASN A 153 8.81 14.53 1.90
CA ASN A 153 8.24 15.83 2.26
C ASN A 153 6.71 15.82 2.10
N ALA A 154 6.21 15.27 0.99
CA ALA A 154 4.77 15.14 0.75
C ALA A 154 4.11 14.18 1.77
N LEU A 155 4.77 13.09 2.14
CA LEU A 155 4.33 12.21 3.22
C LEU A 155 4.27 12.95 4.58
N GLY A 156 5.28 13.78 4.86
CA GLY A 156 5.32 14.61 6.06
C GLY A 156 4.15 15.59 6.12
N GLU A 157 3.89 16.32 5.04
CA GLU A 157 2.74 17.22 4.92
C GLU A 157 1.41 16.47 5.06
N PHE A 158 1.29 15.31 4.42
CA PHE A 158 0.10 14.48 4.49
C PHE A 158 -0.18 14.00 5.92
N HIS A 159 0.79 13.39 6.59
CA HIS A 159 0.59 12.86 7.93
C HIS A 159 0.45 13.97 8.98
N LEU A 160 1.16 15.09 8.83
CA LEU A 160 0.99 16.25 9.72
C LEU A 160 -0.44 16.81 9.65
N LYS A 161 -1.05 16.80 8.46
CA LYS A 161 -2.41 17.31 8.25
C LYS A 161 -3.49 16.30 8.65
N ASN A 162 -3.30 15.02 8.33
CA ASN A 162 -4.36 14.01 8.41
C ASN A 162 -4.19 13.04 9.58
N GLY A 163 -3.02 12.99 10.23
CA GLY A 163 -2.70 11.99 11.24
C GLY A 163 -2.09 10.71 10.66
N ALA A 164 -2.24 9.60 11.38
CA ALA A 164 -1.71 8.29 10.99
C ALA A 164 -2.76 7.19 11.13
N GLY A 165 -2.49 6.02 10.53
CA GLY A 165 -3.38 4.87 10.59
C GLY A 165 -4.69 5.07 9.84
N ARG A 166 -5.69 4.23 10.15
CA ARG A 166 -7.02 4.27 9.48
C ARG A 166 -7.75 5.61 9.69
N PHE A 167 -7.43 6.34 10.76
CA PHE A 167 -8.02 7.64 11.04
C PHE A 167 -7.55 8.72 10.07
N ALA A 168 -6.41 8.55 9.39
CA ALA A 168 -5.90 9.50 8.40
C ALA A 168 -6.82 9.69 7.18
N PHE A 169 -7.80 8.80 6.98
CA PHE A 169 -8.77 8.88 5.89
C PHE A 169 -10.17 9.24 6.36
N CYS A 170 -10.38 9.46 7.66
CA CYS A 170 -11.70 9.70 8.23
C CYS A 170 -11.83 11.16 8.65
N ASN A 171 -12.87 11.83 8.18
CA ASN A 171 -13.17 13.22 8.53
C ASN A 171 -14.23 13.33 9.65
N ALA A 172 -14.74 12.20 10.13
CA ALA A 172 -15.73 12.13 11.19
C ALA A 172 -15.54 10.89 12.06
N PHE A 173 -15.93 11.00 13.33
CA PHE A 173 -15.76 9.95 14.33
C PHE A 173 -16.96 9.92 15.27
N LEU A 174 -17.29 8.72 15.75
CA LEU A 174 -18.25 8.53 16.85
C LEU A 174 -17.49 8.30 18.15
N TRP A 175 -17.91 9.00 19.20
CA TRP A 175 -17.53 8.65 20.56
C TRP A 175 -18.59 7.71 21.13
N LEU A 176 -18.27 6.42 21.17
CA LEU A 176 -19.19 5.38 21.65
C LEU A 176 -18.43 4.42 22.56
N ASN A 177 -19.00 4.09 23.71
CA ASN A 177 -18.42 3.13 24.67
C ASN A 177 -16.99 3.44 25.12
N ARG A 178 -16.61 4.72 25.18
CA ARG A 178 -15.24 5.23 25.48
C ARG A 178 -14.20 4.94 24.39
N ASP A 179 -14.65 4.56 23.20
CA ASP A 179 -13.81 4.37 22.03
C ASP A 179 -14.15 5.42 20.95
N ILE A 180 -13.12 5.75 20.15
CA ILE A 180 -13.27 6.54 18.93
C ILE A 180 -13.46 5.57 17.77
N ILE A 181 -14.64 5.60 17.16
CA ILE A 181 -14.96 4.76 16.00
C ILE A 181 -14.88 5.63 14.73
N PRO A 182 -14.01 5.28 13.76
CA PRO A 182 -13.93 6.03 12.50
C PRO A 182 -15.19 5.86 11.66
N ILE A 183 -15.64 6.94 11.02
CA ILE A 183 -16.73 6.90 10.04
C ILE A 183 -16.12 7.13 8.66
N GLU A 184 -16.13 6.09 7.83
CA GLU A 184 -15.56 6.14 6.47
C GLU A 184 -16.39 7.00 5.51
N HIS A 185 -17.71 7.01 5.69
CA HIS A 185 -18.64 7.75 4.84
C HIS A 185 -19.59 8.59 5.71
N PRO A 186 -19.13 9.74 6.26
CA PRO A 186 -20.01 10.64 7.00
C PRO A 186 -21.08 11.25 6.10
N ASP A 187 -22.25 11.52 6.69
CA ASP A 187 -23.33 12.23 6.02
C ASP A 187 -22.84 13.63 5.58
N PRO A 188 -23.10 14.09 4.34
CA PRO A 188 -22.68 15.41 3.84
C PRO A 188 -23.26 16.63 4.58
N VAL A 189 -23.96 16.46 5.70
CA VAL A 189 -24.53 17.55 6.52
C VAL A 189 -23.43 18.52 6.94
N ARG A 190 -23.53 19.76 6.47
CA ARG A 190 -22.63 20.87 6.85
C ARG A 190 -23.19 21.65 8.04
N LEU A 191 -22.36 22.44 8.71
CA LEU A 191 -22.77 23.32 9.82
C LEU A 191 -23.97 24.22 9.45
N GLY A 192 -24.01 24.76 8.23
CA GLY A 192 -25.14 25.57 7.74
C GLY A 192 -26.44 24.80 7.51
N ASN A 193 -26.41 23.46 7.59
CA ASN A 193 -27.60 22.61 7.55
C ASN A 193 -28.18 22.39 8.97
N LEU A 194 -27.47 22.84 10.01
CA LEU A 194 -27.91 22.77 11.41
C LEU A 194 -28.67 24.04 11.77
N LYS A 195 -29.94 23.90 12.19
CA LYS A 195 -30.74 25.05 12.65
C LYS A 195 -30.03 25.78 13.79
N GLY A 196 -29.86 27.10 13.65
CA GLY A 196 -29.29 27.96 14.70
C GLY A 196 -27.80 28.29 14.54
N TYR A 197 -27.15 27.79 13.50
CA TYR A 197 -25.81 28.21 13.07
C TYR A 197 -25.94 28.84 11.67
N GLU A 198 -26.40 30.10 11.64
CA GLU A 198 -26.27 31.00 10.47
C GLU A 198 -25.00 31.86 10.60
#